data_AF-A0A8T5TFA4-F1
#
_entry.id   AF-A0A8T5TFA4-F1
#
_cell.length_a   1.000
_cell.length_b   1.000
_cell.length_c   1.000
_cell.angle_alpha   90.00
_cell.angle_beta   90.00
_cell.angle_gamma   90.00
#
_symmetry.space_group_name_H-M   'P 1'
#
loop_
_entity.id
_entity.type
_entity.pdbx_description
1 polymer ?
#
loop_
_entity_poly.entity_id
_entity_poly.type
_entity_poly.pdbx_seq_one_letter_code
_entity_poly.pdbx_strand_id
1 'polypeptide(L)'
;MSNINRIDGRKYDELRKITIQRNYLKYPEGSVLISQGDTKIIVTASVVEFVPRFLSDTGTGWITAEYSMLPRATQNRNNRERLRIKGRTQEIQRLIG
;
A
#
# COMPACT_ATOMS: atom_id res chain seq x y z
N MET A 1 -21.26 34.31 4.03
CA MET A 1 -20.93 32.99 3.46
C MET A 1 -19.64 32.52 4.10
N SER A 2 -19.67 31.50 4.95
CA SER A 2 -18.44 30.91 5.48
C SER A 2 -17.68 30.31 4.29
N ASN A 3 -16.49 30.83 4.01
CA ASN A 3 -15.53 30.15 3.15
C ASN A 3 -15.15 28.84 3.88
N ILE A 4 -15.91 27.78 3.61
CA ILE A 4 -15.56 26.44 4.06
C ILE A 4 -14.36 26.04 3.22
N ASN A 5 -13.17 26.44 3.69
CA ASN A 5 -11.91 25.94 3.18
C ASN A 5 -11.60 24.63 3.89
N ARG A 6 -11.05 23.68 3.13
CA ARG A 6 -10.54 22.43 3.70
C ARG A 6 -9.47 22.77 4.75
N ILE A 7 -9.28 21.89 5.73
CA ILE A 7 -8.29 22.07 6.82
C ILE A 7 -6.85 22.31 6.31
N ASP A 8 -6.55 21.87 5.10
CA ASP A 8 -5.25 21.98 4.45
C ASP A 8 -5.24 23.01 3.32
N GLY A 9 -6.28 23.85 3.22
CA GLY A 9 -6.37 24.97 2.28
C GLY A 9 -6.57 24.56 0.81
N ARG A 10 -6.65 23.27 0.49
CA ARG A 10 -6.88 22.77 -0.87
C ARG A 10 -8.29 23.07 -1.35
N LYS A 11 -8.47 23.11 -2.68
CA LYS A 11 -9.81 23.09 -3.30
C LYS A 11 -10.49 21.74 -3.11
N TYR A 12 -11.80 21.69 -3.36
CA TYR A 12 -12.59 20.46 -3.23
C TYR A 12 -12.17 19.36 -4.22
N ASP A 13 -11.73 19.77 -5.40
CA ASP A 13 -11.29 18.95 -6.53
C ASP A 13 -9.76 18.79 -6.62
N GLU A 14 -9.00 19.46 -5.74
CA GLU A 14 -7.55 19.40 -5.74
C GLU A 14 -7.04 18.21 -4.92
N LEU A 15 -6.14 17.40 -5.50
CA LEU A 15 -5.46 16.31 -4.79
C LEU A 15 -4.39 16.84 -3.82
N ARG A 16 -4.06 16.05 -2.79
CA ARG A 16 -2.86 16.30 -1.97
C ARG A 16 -1.60 16.13 -2.84
N LYS A 17 -0.49 16.78 -2.47
CA LYS A 17 0.81 16.63 -3.14
C LYS A 17 1.22 15.16 -3.24
N ILE A 18 1.50 14.69 -4.46
CA ILE A 18 1.97 13.33 -4.72
C ILE A 18 3.48 13.35 -4.99
N THR A 19 4.22 12.45 -4.36
CA THR A 19 5.62 12.18 -4.69
C THR A 19 5.83 10.69 -4.88
N ILE A 20 6.65 10.33 -5.87
CA ILE A 20 6.98 8.92 -6.19
C ILE A 20 8.49 8.84 -6.31
N GLN A 21 9.13 8.16 -5.36
CA GLN A 21 10.56 7.88 -5.38
C GLN A 21 10.76 6.41 -5.74
N ARG A 22 11.27 6.14 -6.95
CA ARG A 22 11.61 4.79 -7.42
C ARG A 22 12.96 4.34 -6.85
N ASN A 23 13.21 3.03 -6.90
CA ASN A 23 14.43 2.38 -6.42
C ASN A 23 14.72 2.72 -4.95
N TYR A 24 13.66 2.75 -4.12
CA TYR A 24 13.74 3.15 -2.73
C TYR A 24 14.49 2.15 -1.86
N LEU A 25 14.33 0.85 -2.15
CA LEU A 25 15.04 -0.25 -1.51
C LEU A 25 15.95 -0.96 -2.50
N LYS A 26 17.07 -1.48 -1.98
CA LYS A 26 18.12 -2.13 -2.77
C LYS A 26 17.74 -3.51 -3.32
N TYR A 27 16.99 -4.29 -2.55
CA TYR A 27 16.85 -5.73 -2.80
C TYR A 27 15.68 -6.14 -3.68
N PRO A 28 14.45 -5.58 -3.53
CA PRO A 28 13.33 -5.98 -4.39
C PRO A 28 13.60 -5.62 -5.86
N GLU A 29 13.14 -6.43 -6.80
CA GLU A 29 13.23 -6.15 -8.25
C GLU A 29 12.54 -4.81 -8.61
N GLY A 30 11.47 -4.47 -7.90
CA GLY A 30 10.85 -3.15 -7.95
C GLY A 30 10.60 -2.59 -6.56
N SER A 31 10.97 -1.33 -6.32
CA SER A 31 10.68 -0.66 -5.05
C SER A 31 10.36 0.82 -5.22
N VAL A 32 9.36 1.31 -4.48
CA VAL A 32 8.89 2.69 -4.53
C VAL A 32 8.51 3.18 -3.13
N LEU A 33 8.88 4.41 -2.80
CA LEU A 33 8.24 5.18 -1.74
C LEU A 33 7.27 6.15 -2.40
N ILE A 34 5.96 5.94 -2.22
CA ILE A 34 4.91 6.86 -2.66
C ILE A 34 4.38 7.65 -1.47
N SER A 35 4.22 8.96 -1.65
CA SER A 35 3.57 9.83 -0.67
C SER A 35 2.42 10.60 -1.31
N GLN A 36 1.30 10.70 -0.61
CA GLN A 36 0.16 11.56 -0.95
C GLN A 36 -0.19 12.41 0.27
N GLY A 37 0.37 13.63 0.32
CA GLY A 37 0.47 14.40 1.56
C GLY A 37 1.24 13.61 2.62
N ASP A 38 0.66 13.49 3.81
CA ASP A 38 1.27 12.76 4.94
C ASP A 38 1.14 11.23 4.85
N THR A 39 0.30 10.73 3.94
CA THR A 39 0.19 9.28 3.71
C THR A 39 1.41 8.81 2.94
N LYS A 40 2.24 7.97 3.57
CA LYS A 40 3.45 7.40 2.97
C LYS A 40 3.37 5.88 2.93
N ILE A 41 3.71 5.29 1.80
CA ILE A 41 3.64 3.84 1.56
C ILE A 41 4.94 3.40 0.89
N ILE A 42 5.58 2.39 1.46
CA ILE A 42 6.64 1.65 0.80
C ILE A 42 5.97 0.51 0.04
N VAL A 43 6.20 0.46 -1.27
CA VAL A 43 5.69 -0.59 -2.17
C VAL A 43 6.88 -1.34 -2.72
N THR A 44 6.84 -2.67 -2.64
CA THR A 44 7.86 -3.56 -3.18
C THR A 44 7.21 -4.59 -4.08
N ALA A 45 7.84 -4.88 -5.21
CA ALA A 45 7.53 -6.00 -6.07
C ALA A 45 8.70 -6.99 -5.99
N SER A 46 8.37 -8.24 -5.67
CA SER A 46 9.33 -9.35 -5.63
C SER A 46 8.90 -10.43 -6.60
N VAL A 47 9.85 -10.95 -7.38
CA VAL A 47 9.59 -12.06 -8.30
C VAL A 47 9.87 -13.38 -7.59
N VAL A 48 8.96 -14.34 -7.76
CA VAL A 48 9.10 -15.68 -7.22
C VAL A 48 8.85 -16.70 -8.32
N GLU A 49 9.75 -17.67 -8.46
CA GLU A 49 9.72 -18.68 -9.54
C GLU A 49 8.75 -19.84 -9.23
N PHE A 50 7.58 -19.55 -8.67
CA PHE A 50 6.49 -20.52 -8.57
C PHE A 50 5.12 -19.83 -8.66
N VAL A 51 4.11 -20.60 -9.05
CA VAL A 51 2.71 -20.18 -9.07
C VAL A 51 1.89 -20.98 -8.04
N PRO A 52 0.76 -20.46 -7.55
CA PRO A 52 -0.16 -21.23 -6.72
C PRO A 52 -0.58 -22.53 -7.39
N ARG A 53 -0.85 -23.58 -6.59
CA ARG A 53 -1.15 -24.93 -7.07
C ARG A 53 -2.31 -25.01 -8.08
N PHE A 54 -3.30 -24.12 -7.96
CA PHE A 54 -4.44 -24.07 -8.89
C PHE A 54 -4.09 -23.51 -10.28
N LEU A 55 -2.89 -22.94 -10.45
CA LEU A 55 -2.34 -22.46 -11.72
C LEU A 55 -1.16 -23.30 -12.22
N SER A 56 -0.77 -24.36 -11.51
CA SER A 56 0.27 -25.27 -11.96
C SER A 56 -0.06 -25.82 -13.35
N ASP A 57 0.95 -25.89 -14.22
CA ASP A 57 0.87 -26.38 -15.60
C ASP A 57 -0.03 -25.59 -16.57
N THR A 58 -0.58 -24.44 -16.14
CA THR A 58 -1.41 -23.58 -17.01
C THR A 58 -0.60 -22.67 -17.93
N GLY A 59 0.71 -22.52 -17.69
CA GLY A 59 1.57 -21.55 -18.39
C GLY A 59 1.28 -20.08 -18.06
N THR A 60 0.43 -19.78 -17.07
CA THR A 60 0.03 -18.42 -16.69
C THR A 60 0.71 -17.97 -15.41
N GLY A 61 1.08 -16.68 -15.33
CA GLY A 61 1.65 -16.06 -14.12
C GLY A 61 0.59 -15.68 -13.08
N TRP A 62 1.03 -15.25 -11.90
CA TRP A 62 0.15 -14.80 -10.82
C TRP A 62 0.69 -13.56 -10.12
N ILE A 63 -0.20 -12.66 -9.70
CA ILE A 63 0.12 -11.52 -8.84
C ILE A 63 -0.71 -11.63 -7.57
N THR A 64 -0.08 -11.37 -6.43
CA THR A 64 -0.75 -11.26 -5.13
C THR A 64 -0.13 -10.11 -4.35
N ALA A 65 -0.81 -9.67 -3.30
CA ALA A 65 -0.36 -8.55 -2.48
C ALA A 65 -0.45 -8.85 -0.98
N GLU A 66 0.54 -8.34 -0.27
CA GLU A 66 0.51 -8.21 1.18
C GLU A 66 0.40 -6.74 1.57
N TYR A 67 -0.43 -6.45 2.56
CA TYR A 67 -0.61 -5.11 3.10
C TYR A 67 -0.36 -5.17 4.59
N SER A 68 0.41 -4.21 5.10
CA SER A 68 0.55 -4.03 6.54
C SER A 68 0.65 -2.56 6.88
N MET A 69 0.15 -2.22 8.06
CA MET A 69 0.28 -0.89 8.63
C MET A 69 1.19 -0.97 9.85
N LEU A 70 2.29 -0.20 9.83
CA LEU A 70 3.16 -0.12 11.00
C LEU A 70 2.39 0.41 12.22
N PRO A 71 2.70 -0.07 13.45
CA PRO A 71 2.01 0.34 14.67
C PRO A 71 1.83 1.85 14.87
N ARG A 72 2.73 2.67 14.34
CA ARG A 72 2.70 4.14 14.48
C ARG A 72 2.49 4.89 13.16
N ALA A 73 1.82 4.26 12.19
CA ALA A 73 1.44 4.92 10.95
C ALA A 73 0.25 5.90 11.11
N THR A 74 -0.50 5.79 12.22
CA THR A 74 -1.62 6.68 12.57
C THR A 74 -1.34 7.46 13.85
N GLN A 75 -2.14 8.50 14.12
CA GLN A 75 -2.02 9.34 15.33
C GLN A 75 -2.10 8.52 16.63
N ASN A 76 -2.92 7.48 16.65
CA ASN A 76 -2.97 6.48 17.73
C ASN A 76 -2.20 5.23 17.33
N ARG A 77 -1.58 4.57 18.31
CA ARG A 77 -0.76 3.38 18.05
C ARG A 77 -1.67 2.17 17.85
N ASN A 78 -1.49 1.48 16.73
CA ASN A 78 -2.16 0.21 16.43
C ASN A 78 -1.32 -0.97 16.92
N ASN A 79 -1.97 -2.04 17.38
CA ASN A 79 -1.29 -3.30 17.68
C ASN A 79 -0.85 -4.00 16.38
N ARG A 80 0.36 -4.58 16.41
CA ARG A 80 0.88 -5.37 15.30
C ARG A 80 0.07 -6.66 15.14
N GLU A 81 -0.34 -6.96 13.91
CA GLU A 81 -1.10 -8.16 13.55
C GLU A 81 -0.16 -9.37 13.43
N ARG A 82 0.26 -9.95 14.56
CA ARG A 82 1.20 -11.09 14.57
C ARG A 82 0.53 -12.46 14.41
N LEU A 83 -0.63 -12.64 15.06
CA LEU A 83 -1.30 -13.94 15.15
C LEU A 83 -2.51 -14.04 14.24
N ARG A 84 -3.24 -12.93 14.07
CA ARG A 84 -4.46 -12.86 13.27
C ARG A 84 -4.50 -11.56 12.50
N ILE A 85 -4.73 -11.70 11.20
CA ILE A 85 -4.94 -10.59 10.28
C ILE A 85 -6.36 -10.07 10.47
N LYS A 86 -6.53 -8.75 10.52
CA LYS A 86 -7.85 -8.10 10.61
C LYS A 86 -8.57 -8.14 9.26
N GLY A 87 -9.91 -8.07 9.30
CA GLY A 87 -10.73 -8.04 8.08
C GLY A 87 -10.34 -6.93 7.10
N ARG A 88 -10.07 -5.71 7.59
CA ARG A 88 -9.60 -4.58 6.76
C ARG A 88 -8.29 -4.89 6.03
N THR A 89 -7.36 -5.58 6.68
CA THR A 89 -6.07 -5.96 6.07
C THR A 89 -6.30 -6.97 4.95
N GLN A 90 -7.15 -7.99 5.18
CA GLN A 90 -7.52 -8.98 4.17
C GLN A 90 -8.23 -8.35 2.97
N GLU A 91 -9.15 -7.41 3.22
CA GLU A 91 -9.88 -6.68 2.18
C GLU A 91 -8.94 -5.87 1.29
N ILE A 92 -8.01 -5.12 1.89
CA ILE A 92 -7.03 -4.32 1.12
C ILE A 92 -6.09 -5.22 0.32
N GLN A 93 -5.66 -6.35 0.87
CA GLN A 93 -4.82 -7.30 0.13
C GLN A 93 -5.51 -7.82 -1.14
N ARG A 94 -6.79 -8.19 -1.04
CA ARG A 94 -7.62 -8.64 -2.17
C ARG A 94 -8.00 -7.53 -3.15
N LEU A 95 -7.94 -6.27 -2.72
CA LEU A 95 -8.16 -5.13 -3.60
C LEU A 95 -6.93 -4.85 -4.47
N ILE A 96 -5.74 -5.06 -3.92
CA ILE A 96 -4.46 -4.78 -4.60
C ILE A 96 -4.06 -5.95 -5.52
N GLY A 97 -4.16 -7.18 -5.03
CA GLY A 97 -3.87 -8.42 -5.77
C GLY A 97 -5.14 -9.11 -6.21
#